data_AF-A0A8S3X5S6-F1
#
_entry.id   AF-A0A8S3X5S6-F1
#
_cell.length_a   1.000
_cell.length_b   1.000
_cell.length_c   1.000
_cell.angle_alpha   90.00
_cell.angle_beta   90.00
_cell.angle_gamma   90.00
#
_symmetry.space_group_name_H-M   'P 1'
#
loop_
_entity.id
_entity.type
_entity.pdbx_description
1 polymer ?
#
loop_
_entity_poly.entity_id
_entity_poly.type
_entity_poly.pdbx_seq_one_letter_code
_entity_poly.pdbx_strand_id
1 'polypeptide(L)'
;MTFGLLLLLLPNSNHFTQPLDVAFFGLLKKVWRKILTSNKYEYSKQVEFNKSHFPLLLAKVIQEVHMYKKENVIKGFEATGTVPFNPQKVFKRIPESLPDEPNVTVNYTLLVYVKENRKPNEMKKAETKN
;
A
#
# COMPACT_ATOMS: atom_id res chain seq x y z
N MET A 1 30.68 23.10 -1.16
CA MET A 1 29.97 21.91 -1.69
C MET A 1 28.56 21.91 -1.14
N THR A 2 27.64 22.56 -1.84
CA THR A 2 26.22 22.60 -1.51
C THR A 2 25.63 21.21 -1.75
N PHE A 3 25.34 20.46 -0.70
CA PHE A 3 24.48 19.29 -0.76
C PHE A 3 23.06 19.78 -1.07
N GLY A 4 22.78 20.01 -2.35
CA GLY A 4 21.43 20.23 -2.85
C GLY A 4 20.65 18.93 -2.70
N LEU A 5 19.95 18.78 -1.57
CA LEU A 5 18.96 17.73 -1.38
C LEU A 5 17.85 17.97 -2.40
N LEU A 6 17.88 17.25 -3.52
CA LEU A 6 16.93 17.39 -4.62
C LEU A 6 15.58 16.80 -4.19
N LEU A 7 14.83 17.51 -3.35
CA LEU A 7 13.42 17.24 -3.04
C LEU A 7 12.53 17.68 -4.21
N LEU A 8 12.79 17.16 -5.42
CA LEU A 8 11.91 17.36 -6.57
C LEU A 8 10.85 16.25 -6.57
N LEU A 9 10.00 16.23 -5.55
CA LEU A 9 8.87 15.31 -5.49
C LEU A 9 7.69 15.99 -6.18
N LEU A 10 7.35 15.54 -7.39
CA LEU A 10 6.07 15.90 -7.99
C LEU A 10 4.95 15.49 -7.02
N PRO A 11 3.92 16.33 -6.83
CA PRO A 11 2.76 15.96 -6.02
C PRO A 11 2.20 14.63 -6.51
N ASN A 12 1.89 13.73 -5.56
CA ASN A 12 1.39 12.37 -5.80
C ASN A 12 2.38 11.34 -6.37
N SER A 13 3.69 11.62 -6.47
CA SER A 13 4.68 10.65 -6.99
C SER A 13 5.50 9.94 -5.90
N ASN A 14 5.14 10.11 -4.62
CA ASN A 14 5.92 9.60 -3.47
C ASN A 14 6.17 8.09 -3.55
N HIS A 15 5.13 7.31 -3.87
CA HIS A 15 5.19 5.85 -3.94
C HIS A 15 6.03 5.30 -5.10
N PHE A 16 6.49 6.16 -6.02
CA PHE A 16 7.33 5.79 -7.16
C PHE A 16 8.76 6.33 -7.05
N THR A 17 8.90 7.56 -6.57
CA THR A 17 10.16 8.31 -6.62
C THR A 17 10.89 8.33 -5.30
N GLN A 18 10.22 8.04 -4.16
CA GLN A 18 10.88 8.02 -2.86
C GLN A 18 11.48 6.64 -2.55
N PRO A 19 12.81 6.55 -2.41
CA PRO A 19 13.48 5.28 -2.08
C PRO A 19 13.04 4.74 -0.73
N LEU A 20 12.63 5.62 0.20
CA LEU A 20 12.03 5.23 1.47
C LEU A 20 10.70 4.49 1.26
N ASP A 21 9.76 5.04 0.50
CA ASP A 21 8.46 4.39 0.27
C ASP A 21 8.59 3.06 -0.48
N VAL A 22 9.43 3.04 -1.51
CA VAL A 22 9.62 1.88 -2.38
C VAL A 22 10.38 0.76 -1.68
N ALA A 23 11.49 1.09 -1.00
CA ALA A 23 12.38 0.09 -0.43
C ALA A 23 12.03 -0.23 1.03
N PHE A 24 11.81 0.79 1.84
CA PHE A 24 11.60 0.62 3.28
C PHE A 24 10.18 0.17 3.57
N PHE A 25 9.16 0.96 3.20
CA PHE A 25 7.78 0.63 3.55
C PHE A 25 7.22 -0.54 2.75
N GLY A 26 7.66 -0.74 1.50
CA GLY A 26 7.30 -1.91 0.71
C GLY A 26 7.73 -3.23 1.36
N LEU A 27 9.01 -3.34 1.74
CA LEU A 27 9.54 -4.52 2.42
C LEU A 27 8.91 -4.70 3.80
N LEU A 28 8.76 -3.60 4.56
CA LEU A 28 8.15 -3.63 5.89
C LEU A 28 6.72 -4.21 5.84
N LYS A 29 5.89 -3.75 4.90
CA LYS A 29 4.51 -4.25 4.72
C LYS A 29 4.49 -5.75 4.38
N LYS A 30 5.42 -6.22 3.55
CA LYS A 30 5.50 -7.64 3.16
C LYS A 30 5.86 -8.52 4.36
N VAL A 31 6.88 -8.14 5.12
CA VAL A 31 7.32 -8.87 6.32
C VAL A 31 6.25 -8.79 7.42
N TRP A 32 5.65 -7.63 7.62
CA TRP A 32 4.53 -7.44 8.55
C TRP A 32 3.38 -8.41 8.22
N ARG A 33 2.99 -8.51 6.96
CA ARG A 33 1.93 -9.45 6.53
C ARG A 33 2.32 -10.90 6.81
N LYS A 34 3.57 -11.29 6.54
CA LYS A 34 4.10 -12.64 6.84
C LYS A 34 3.98 -12.97 8.33
N ILE A 35 4.44 -12.05 9.19
CA ILE A 35 4.41 -12.23 10.65
C ILE A 35 2.98 -12.25 11.19
N LEU A 36 2.07 -11.45 10.62
CA LEU A 36 0.65 -11.55 10.97
C LEU A 36 0.04 -12.89 10.54
N THR A 37 0.38 -13.40 9.36
CA THR A 37 -0.12 -14.70 8.90
C THR A 37 0.41 -15.84 9.77
N SER A 38 1.70 -15.82 10.16
CA SER A 38 2.25 -16.85 11.06
C SER A 38 1.61 -16.80 12.44
N ASN A 39 1.43 -15.61 13.03
CA ASN A 39 0.75 -15.48 14.31
C ASN A 39 -0.71 -15.92 14.26
N LYS A 40 -1.43 -15.66 13.15
CA LYS A 40 -2.80 -16.16 12.99
C LYS A 40 -2.86 -17.69 12.92
N TYR A 41 -1.85 -18.33 12.33
CA TYR A 41 -1.76 -19.78 12.27
C TYR A 41 -1.43 -20.38 13.65
N GLU A 42 -0.48 -19.78 14.36
CA GLU A 42 -0.02 -20.23 15.68
C GLU A 42 -1.07 -20.01 16.78
N TYR A 43 -1.77 -18.87 16.75
CA TYR A 43 -2.79 -18.49 17.72
C TYR A 43 -4.20 -18.57 17.13
N SER A 44 -4.51 -19.64 16.39
CA SER A 44 -5.80 -19.79 15.67
C SER A 44 -7.05 -19.68 16.57
N LYS A 45 -6.88 -19.82 17.89
CA LYS A 45 -7.95 -19.71 18.90
C LYS A 45 -8.12 -18.30 19.48
N GLN A 46 -7.18 -17.39 19.25
CA GLN A 46 -7.27 -15.99 19.69
C GLN A 46 -7.85 -15.13 18.58
N VAL A 47 -9.11 -14.71 18.77
CA VAL A 47 -9.85 -13.88 17.82
C VAL A 47 -9.41 -12.41 17.90
N GLU A 48 -8.89 -11.98 19.05
CA GLU A 48 -8.61 -10.58 19.34
C GLU A 48 -7.12 -10.28 19.45
N PHE A 49 -6.67 -9.35 18.61
CA PHE A 49 -5.33 -8.83 18.62
C PHE A 49 -5.25 -7.68 19.64
N ASN A 50 -4.72 -7.95 20.83
CA ASN A 50 -4.54 -6.91 21.85
C ASN A 50 -3.46 -5.91 21.41
N LYS A 51 -3.66 -4.61 21.70
CA LYS A 51 -2.71 -3.52 21.45
C LYS A 51 -1.34 -3.78 22.07
N SER A 52 -1.26 -4.56 23.15
CA SER A 52 -0.03 -4.97 23.81
C SER A 52 0.88 -5.86 22.95
N HIS A 53 0.34 -6.57 21.96
CA HIS A 53 1.13 -7.42 21.05
C HIS A 53 1.82 -6.61 19.95
N PHE A 54 1.35 -5.39 19.67
CA PHE A 54 1.89 -4.57 18.59
C PHE A 54 3.38 -4.26 18.74
N PRO A 55 3.90 -3.79 19.91
CA PRO A 55 5.33 -3.50 20.06
C PRO A 55 6.21 -4.74 19.86
N LEU A 56 5.77 -5.90 20.37
CA LEU A 56 6.50 -7.16 20.23
C LEU A 56 6.61 -7.58 18.76
N LEU A 57 5.51 -7.45 18.02
CA LEU A 57 5.47 -7.81 16.61
C LEU A 57 6.25 -6.84 15.74
N LEU A 58 6.21 -5.55 16.07
CA LEU A 58 7.02 -4.53 15.42
C LEU A 58 8.52 -4.80 15.63
N ALA A 59 8.94 -5.16 16.84
CA ALA A 59 10.32 -5.54 17.11
C ALA A 59 10.76 -6.76 16.27
N LYS A 60 9.93 -7.81 16.20
CA LYS A 60 10.18 -8.98 15.34
C LYS A 60 10.33 -8.60 13.87
N VAL A 61 9.46 -7.70 13.39
CA VAL A 61 9.51 -7.22 12.00
C VAL A 61 10.78 -6.45 11.73
N ILE A 62 11.17 -5.51 12.60
CA ILE A 62 12.41 -4.74 12.45
C ILE A 62 13.63 -5.68 12.41
N GLN A 63 13.65 -6.73 13.23
CA GLN A 63 14.69 -7.75 13.19
C GLN A 63 14.68 -8.56 11.89
N GLU A 64 13.52 -9.00 11.40
CA GLU A 64 13.41 -9.79 10.16
C GLU A 64 13.75 -9.01 8.88
N VAL A 65 13.44 -7.71 8.79
CA VAL A 65 13.66 -6.95 7.54
C VAL A 65 15.16 -6.70 7.29
N HIS A 66 16.04 -6.89 8.28
CA HIS A 66 17.50 -6.71 8.18
C HIS A 66 17.86 -5.38 7.47
N MET A 67 17.19 -4.29 7.85
CA MET A 67 17.23 -3.01 7.12
C MET A 67 18.58 -2.33 7.12
N TYR A 68 19.45 -2.71 8.07
CA TYR A 68 20.84 -2.25 8.16
C TYR A 68 21.72 -2.80 7.02
N LYS A 69 21.25 -3.78 6.24
CA LYS A 69 21.98 -4.31 5.09
C LYS A 69 22.05 -3.28 3.97
N LYS A 70 23.27 -2.84 3.66
CA LYS A 70 23.59 -1.84 2.64
C LYS A 70 23.02 -2.21 1.28
N GLU A 71 22.94 -3.49 0.97
CA GLU A 71 22.46 -4.02 -0.31
C GLU A 71 20.97 -3.73 -0.53
N ASN A 72 20.16 -3.80 0.53
CA ASN A 72 18.73 -3.53 0.46
C ASN A 72 18.46 -2.04 0.21
N VAL A 73 19.28 -1.18 0.83
CA VAL A 73 19.22 0.26 0.62
C VAL A 73 19.63 0.60 -0.81
N ILE A 74 20.74 0.05 -1.32
CA ILE A 74 21.20 0.27 -2.69
C ILE A 74 20.14 -0.17 -3.70
N LYS A 75 19.56 -1.37 -3.54
CA LYS A 75 18.47 -1.86 -4.39
C LYS A 75 17.24 -0.96 -4.33
N GLY A 76 17.00 -0.31 -3.20
CA GLY A 76 15.96 0.69 -3.03
C GLY A 76 16.15 1.95 -3.88
N PHE A 77 17.35 2.51 -3.85
CA PHE A 77 17.73 3.65 -4.70
C PHE A 77 17.77 3.29 -6.18
N GLU A 78 18.15 2.04 -6.49
CA GLU A 78 18.13 1.52 -7.84
C GLU A 78 16.68 1.34 -8.35
N ALA A 79 15.78 0.90 -7.48
CA ALA A 79 14.37 0.72 -7.76
C ALA A 79 13.65 2.04 -8.08
N THR A 80 14.01 3.14 -7.41
CA THR A 80 13.47 4.48 -7.72
C THR A 80 14.17 5.16 -8.89
N GLY A 81 15.16 4.51 -9.51
CA GLY A 81 15.93 5.10 -10.60
C GLY A 81 16.73 6.33 -10.17
N THR A 82 17.02 6.48 -8.88
CA THR A 82 17.79 7.61 -8.35
C THR A 82 19.28 7.32 -8.44
N VAL A 83 19.70 6.09 -8.11
CA VAL A 83 21.11 5.66 -8.16
C VAL A 83 21.21 4.22 -8.69
N PRO A 84 21.83 3.98 -9.86
CA PRO A 84 22.22 4.97 -10.87
C PRO A 84 20.99 5.70 -11.43
N PHE A 85 21.16 6.97 -11.83
CA PHE A 85 20.05 7.79 -12.33
C PHE A 85 19.48 7.16 -13.61
N ASN A 86 18.26 6.63 -13.53
CA ASN A 86 17.56 5.99 -14.63
C ASN A 86 16.03 6.18 -14.51
N PRO A 87 15.49 7.26 -15.10
CA PRO A 87 14.06 7.58 -15.06
C PRO A 87 13.16 6.49 -15.66
N GLN A 88 13.68 5.69 -16.60
CA GLN A 88 12.91 4.63 -17.27
C GLN A 88 12.42 3.56 -16.30
N LYS A 89 13.12 3.34 -15.17
CA LYS A 89 12.67 2.42 -14.13
C LYS A 89 11.39 2.88 -13.43
N VAL A 90 11.18 4.18 -13.34
CA VAL A 90 9.96 4.77 -12.78
C VAL A 90 8.82 4.72 -13.80
N PHE A 91 9.09 5.08 -15.06
CA PHE A 91 8.08 5.04 -16.13
C PHE A 91 7.49 3.64 -16.35
N LYS A 92 8.30 2.57 -16.28
CA LYS A 92 7.81 1.18 -16.36
C LYS A 92 6.83 0.77 -15.25
N ARG A 93 6.79 1.51 -14.13
CA ARG A 93 5.89 1.22 -13.00
C ARG A 93 4.59 1.99 -13.07
N ILE A 94 4.55 3.03 -13.90
CA ILE A 94 3.33 3.75 -14.20
C ILE A 94 2.56 2.80 -15.13
N PRO A 95 1.39 2.28 -14.72
CA PRO A 95 0.57 1.54 -15.66
C PRO A 95 0.25 2.48 -16.82
N GLU A 96 0.67 2.12 -18.03
CA GLU A 96 0.15 2.78 -19.22
C GLU A 96 -1.37 2.58 -19.16
N SER A 97 -2.10 3.69 -19.01
CA SER A 97 -3.52 3.67 -19.31
C SER A 97 -3.63 3.47 -20.81
N LEU A 98 -3.54 2.22 -21.26
CA LEU A 98 -3.97 1.83 -22.58
C LEU A 98 -5.48 2.13 -22.64
N PRO A 99 -5.95 3.08 -23.45
CA PRO A 99 -7.36 3.18 -23.73
C PRO A 99 -7.64 2.27 -24.94
N ASP A 100 -7.82 0.97 -24.69
CA ASP A 100 -8.36 0.05 -25.70
C ASP A 100 -9.45 -0.83 -25.04
N GLU A 101 -10.70 -0.56 -25.41
CA GLU A 101 -12.00 -1.13 -25.02
C GLU A 101 -12.05 -2.66 -24.81
N PRO A 102 -12.97 -3.27 -23.99
CA PRO A 102 -14.38 -2.89 -23.77
C PRO A 102 -14.83 -3.00 -22.29
N ASN A 103 -14.22 -2.24 -21.37
CA ASN A 103 -14.65 -2.27 -19.96
C ASN A 103 -15.76 -1.24 -19.64
N VAL A 104 -16.16 -0.43 -20.63
CA VAL A 104 -17.22 0.58 -20.50
C VAL A 104 -18.58 -0.07 -20.26
N THR A 105 -18.87 -1.21 -20.91
CA THR A 105 -20.15 -1.92 -20.75
C THR A 105 -20.34 -2.44 -19.32
N VAL A 106 -19.30 -3.06 -18.74
CA VAL A 106 -19.34 -3.57 -17.36
C VAL A 106 -19.50 -2.43 -16.36
N ASN A 107 -18.79 -1.31 -16.58
CA ASN A 107 -18.92 -0.12 -15.75
C ASN A 107 -20.33 0.47 -15.81
N TYR A 108 -20.93 0.56 -17.00
CA TYR A 108 -22.27 1.11 -17.16
C TYR A 108 -23.33 0.26 -16.45
N THR A 109 -23.27 -1.08 -16.58
CA THR A 109 -24.19 -1.99 -15.89
C THR A 109 -24.09 -1.85 -14.36
N LEU A 110 -22.86 -1.76 -13.82
CA LEU A 110 -22.65 -1.54 -12.38
C LEU A 110 -23.15 -0.17 -11.92
N LEU A 111 -22.97 0.88 -12.73
CA LEU A 111 -23.48 2.23 -12.45
C LEU A 111 -25.01 2.27 -12.42
N VAL A 112 -25.67 1.57 -13.35
CA VAL A 112 -27.14 1.44 -13.37
C VAL A 112 -27.62 0.73 -12.10
N TYR A 113 -27.01 -0.41 -11.77
CA TYR A 113 -27.35 -1.17 -10.56
C TYR A 113 -27.21 -0.33 -9.28
N VAL A 114 -26.11 0.42 -9.13
CA VAL A 114 -25.89 1.26 -7.95
C VAL A 114 -26.90 2.42 -7.87
N LYS A 115 -27.30 2.99 -9.00
CA LYS A 115 -28.34 4.05 -9.03
C LYS A 115 -29.71 3.50 -8.64
N GLU A 116 -30.03 2.29 -9.08
CA GLU A 116 -31.33 1.66 -8.83
C GLU A 116 -31.49 1.24 -7.36
N ASN A 117 -30.40 0.77 -6.74
CA ASN A 117 -30.35 0.38 -5.33
C ASN A 117 -30.04 1.53 -4.37
N ARG A 118 -29.96 2.78 -4.86
CA ARG A 118 -29.72 3.98 -4.05
C ARG A 118 -30.97 4.58 -3.40
N LYS A 119 -32.15 3.98 -3.60
CA LYS A 119 -33.36 4.44 -2.89
C LYS A 119 -33.09 4.38 -1.37
N PRO A 120 -33.32 5.47 -0.64
CA PRO A 120 -33.14 5.46 0.80
C PRO A 120 -34.03 4.37 1.40
N ASN A 121 -33.48 3.61 2.34
CA ASN A 121 -34.23 2.60 3.08
C ASN A 121 -35.28 3.33 3.94
N GLU A 122 -36.47 3.56 3.40
CA GLU A 122 -37.57 4.26 4.08
C GLU A 122 -38.11 3.48 5.29
N MET A 123 -37.63 2.26 5.54
CA MET A 123 -38.10 1.42 6.63
C MET A 123 -37.42 1.65 7.99
N LYS A 124 -36.46 2.58 8.12
CA LYS A 124 -35.81 2.87 9.43
C LYS A 124 -36.29 4.14 10.14
N LYS A 125 -37.34 4.81 9.66
CA LYS A 125 -37.88 6.03 10.30
C LYS A 125 -39.18 5.83 11.08
N ALA A 126 -39.74 4.62 11.10
CA ALA A 126 -41.00 4.32 11.79
C ALA A 126 -40.85 3.69 13.19
N GLU A 127 -39.66 3.26 13.60
CA GLU A 127 -39.46 2.53 14.87
C GLU A 127 -38.81 3.38 15.99
N THR A 128 -38.71 4.70 15.83
CA THR A 128 -38.24 5.59 16.91
C THR A 128 -39.30 6.63 17.24
N LYS A 129 -40.47 6.14 17.66
CA LYS A 129 -41.46 6.90 18.44
C LYS A 129 -42.43 5.91 19.07
N ASN A 130 -42.07 5.40 20.25
CA ASN A 130 -42.94 5.01 21.34
C ASN A 130 -42.13 5.07 22.63
#